data_AF-A0A2M7N0K5-F1
#
_entry.id   AF-A0A2M7N0K5-F1
#
_cell.length_a   1.000
_cell.length_b   1.000
_cell.length_c   1.000
_cell.angle_alpha   90.00
_cell.angle_beta   90.00
_cell.angle_gamma   90.00
#
_symmetry.space_group_name_H-M   'P 1'
#
loop_
_entity.id
_entity.type
_entity.pdbx_description
1 polymer ?
#
loop_
_entity_poly.entity_id
_entity_poly.type
_entity_poly.pdbx_seq_one_letter_code
_entity_poly.pdbx_strand_id
1 'polypeptide(L)' 'MEREELKLQLKQHIIKYLNLLEMTPDDIKDDQPLFGEGLGLDSIDSLELIVLLEREYGIKIQDPKEGRKVLVDINTML' A
#
# COMPACT_ATOMS: atom_id res chain seq x y z
N MET A 1 0.20 -18.00 -8.73
CA MET A 1 0.70 -16.89 -7.90
C MET A 1 0.39 -17.25 -6.48
N GLU A 2 1.41 -17.54 -5.70
CA GLU A 2 1.29 -17.76 -4.26
C GLU A 2 1.03 -16.41 -3.58
N ARG A 3 0.32 -16.42 -2.45
CA ARG A 3 -0.10 -15.18 -1.75
C ARG A 3 1.11 -14.32 -1.35
N GLU A 4 2.25 -14.95 -1.07
CA GLU A 4 3.51 -14.26 -0.77
C GLU A 4 4.10 -13.50 -1.96
N GLU A 5 3.99 -14.02 -3.18
CA GLU A 5 4.45 -13.32 -4.38
C GLU A 5 3.64 -12.04 -4.61
N LEU A 6 2.32 -12.09 -4.39
CA LEU A 6 1.43 -10.93 -4.50
C LEU A 6 1.76 -9.87 -3.46
N LYS A 7 2.08 -10.28 -2.23
CA LYS A 7 2.53 -9.37 -1.16
C LYS A 7 3.83 -8.68 -1.56
N LEU A 8 4.81 -9.43 -2.05
CA LEU A 8 6.09 -8.86 -2.49
C LEU A 8 5.90 -7.85 -3.63
N GLN A 9 5.07 -8.18 -4.62
CA GLN A 9 4.73 -7.27 -5.71
C GLN A 9 4.04 -6.00 -5.21
N LEU A 10 3.07 -6.13 -4.32
CA LEU A 10 2.37 -4.98 -3.73
C LEU A 10 3.36 -4.06 -2.99
N LYS A 11 4.26 -4.61 -2.18
CA LYS A 11 5.29 -3.83 -1.47
C LYS A 11 6.22 -3.10 -2.44
N GLN A 12 6.68 -3.77 -3.50
CA GLN A 12 7.50 -3.15 -4.55
C GLN A 12 6.76 -2.00 -5.25
N HIS A 13 5.48 -2.19 -5.54
CA HIS A 13 4.63 -1.18 -6.13
C HIS A 13 4.44 0.03 -5.20
N ILE A 14 4.17 -0.19 -3.92
CA ILE A 14 4.06 0.87 -2.91
C ILE A 14 5.35 1.69 -2.87
N ILE A 15 6.51 1.05 -2.75
CA ILE A 15 7.82 1.73 -2.72
C ILE A 15 8.05 2.56 -3.98
N LYS A 16 7.75 1.98 -5.15
CA LYS A 16 7.96 2.63 -6.44
C LYS A 16 7.02 3.82 -6.66
N TYR A 17 5.74 3.69 -6.30
CA TYR A 17 4.74 4.74 -6.52
C TYR A 17 4.86 5.85 -5.50
N LEU A 18 5.10 5.52 -4.22
CA LEU A 18 5.31 6.50 -3.15
C LEU A 18 6.75 7.01 -3.08
N ASN A 19 7.60 6.59 -4.03
CA ASN A 19 9.00 6.99 -4.14
C ASN A 19 9.79 6.84 -2.82
N LEU A 20 9.56 5.72 -2.12
CA LEU A 20 10.21 5.38 -0.85
C LEU A 20 11.63 4.85 -1.11
N LEU A 21 12.51 5.68 -1.65
CA LEU A 21 13.86 5.30 -2.10
C LEU A 21 14.75 4.73 -1.00
N GLU A 22 14.42 4.99 0.26
CA GLU A 22 15.16 4.52 1.43
C GLU A 22 14.61 3.20 2.02
N MET A 23 13.59 2.62 1.39
CA MET A 23 12.93 1.40 1.87
C MET A 23 13.02 0.28 0.84
N THR A 24 13.14 -0.96 1.33
CA THR A 24 13.01 -2.16 0.51
C THR A 24 11.73 -2.91 0.86
N PRO A 25 11.24 -3.82 -0.01
CA PRO A 25 10.06 -4.63 0.29
C PRO A 25 10.21 -5.48 1.55
N ASP A 26 11.44 -5.78 1.96
CA ASP A 26 11.73 -6.55 3.18
C ASP A 26 11.57 -5.69 4.45
N ASP A 27 11.76 -4.37 4.34
CA ASP A 27 11.56 -3.42 5.45
C ASP A 27 10.08 -3.21 5.79
N ILE A 28 9.17 -3.50 4.84
CA ILE A 28 7.73 -3.37 5.01
C ILE A 28 7.18 -4.69 5.55
N LYS A 29 6.73 -4.70 6.81
CA LYS A 29 6.07 -5.90 7.37
C LYS A 29 4.63 -6.04 6.86
N ASP A 30 4.14 -7.27 6.83
CA ASP A 30 2.81 -7.55 6.30
C ASP A 30 1.67 -7.02 7.19
N ASP A 31 1.94 -6.96 8.49
CA ASP A 31 1.07 -6.54 9.59
C ASP A 31 1.35 -5.09 10.05
N GLN A 32 2.28 -4.41 9.38
CA GLN A 32 2.62 -3.03 9.70
C GLN A 32 1.61 -2.06 9.10
N PRO A 33 1.14 -1.07 9.89
CA PRO A 33 0.28 -0.01 9.37
C PRO A 33 0.94 0.74 8.21
N LEU A 34 0.18 1.05 7.16
CA LEU A 34 0.69 1.88 6.07
C LEU A 34 0.72 3.36 6.48
N PHE A 35 -0.27 3.84 7.23
CA PHE A 35 -0.35 5.24 7.65
C PHE A 35 0.04 5.46 9.12
N GLY A 36 0.42 6.70 9.45
CA GLY A 36 0.74 7.09 10.83
C GLY A 36 2.10 6.55 11.29
N GLU A 37 2.14 5.85 12.42
CA GLU A 37 3.39 5.34 13.02
C GLU A 37 4.02 4.16 12.28
N GLY A 38 3.38 3.64 11.23
CA GLY A 38 3.91 2.54 10.43
C GLY A 38 4.87 2.98 9.33
N LEU A 39 4.46 3.00 8.06
CA LEU A 39 5.33 3.50 6.97
C LEU A 39 5.50 5.03 6.95
N GLY A 40 4.85 5.76 7.85
CA GLY A 40 4.95 7.22 7.91
C GLY A 40 4.19 7.94 6.78
N LEU A 41 3.31 7.24 6.07
CA LEU A 41 2.58 7.81 4.93
C LEU A 41 1.63 8.91 5.37
N ASP A 42 1.57 9.96 4.55
CA ASP A 42 0.74 11.12 4.81
C ASP A 42 -0.61 11.06 4.04
N SER A 43 -1.32 12.19 4.04
CA SER A 43 -2.61 12.27 3.36
C SER A 43 -2.52 12.30 1.83
N ILE A 44 -1.39 12.72 1.28
CA ILE A 44 -1.08 12.76 -0.14
C ILE A 44 -0.72 11.35 -0.62
N ASP A 45 0.13 10.66 0.12
CA ASP A 45 0.50 9.26 -0.15
C ASP A 45 -0.72 8.34 -0.19
N SER A 46 -1.72 8.63 0.66
CA SER A 46 -3.00 7.91 0.66
C SER A 46 -3.66 7.91 -0.72
N LEU A 47 -3.62 9.05 -1.43
CA LEU A 47 -4.25 9.21 -2.74
C LEU A 47 -3.46 8.47 -3.82
N GLU A 48 -2.13 8.56 -3.79
CA GLU A 48 -1.25 7.81 -4.70
C GLU A 48 -1.46 6.30 -4.57
N LEU A 49 -1.60 5.80 -3.34
CA LEU A 49 -1.92 4.39 -3.05
C LEU A 49 -3.29 3.97 -3.58
N ILE A 50 -4.31 4.84 -3.48
CA ILE A 50 -5.64 4.59 -4.05
C ILE A 50 -5.54 4.48 -5.59
N VAL A 51 -4.79 5.37 -6.22
CA VAL A 51 -4.59 5.37 -7.68
C VAL A 51 -3.80 4.16 -8.12
N LEU A 52 -2.78 3.75 -7.36
CA LEU A 52 -2.05 2.49 -7.55
C LEU A 52 -3.02 1.31 -7.56
N LEU A 53 -3.88 1.20 -6.54
CA LEU A 53 -4.83 0.10 -6.42
C LEU A 53 -5.82 0.05 -7.60
N GLU A 54 -6.30 1.20 -8.04
CA GLU A 54 -7.19 1.27 -9.21
C GLU A 54 -6.48 0.84 -10.49
N ARG A 55 -5.20 1.22 -10.67
CA ARG A 55 -4.43 0.94 -11.89
C ARG A 55 -3.86 -0.47 -11.96
N GLU A 56 -3.20 -0.93 -10.91
CA GLU A 56 -2.52 -2.24 -10.88
C GLU A 56 -3.49 -3.38 -10.54
N TYR A 57 -4.50 -3.12 -9.70
CA TYR A 57 -5.39 -4.16 -9.17
C TYR A 57 -6.86 -3.97 -9.59
N GLY A 58 -7.22 -2.87 -10.25
CA GLY A 58 -8.61 -2.59 -10.63
C GLY A 58 -9.54 -2.26 -9.46
N ILE A 59 -8.98 -2.00 -8.27
CA ILE A 59 -9.74 -1.73 -7.05
C ILE A 59 -10.06 -0.23 -7.00
N LYS A 60 -11.31 0.12 -7.28
CA LYS A 60 -11.75 1.50 -7.28
C LYS A 60 -12.28 1.93 -5.92
N ILE A 61 -11.56 2.84 -5.27
CA ILE A 61 -11.99 3.44 -4.01
C ILE A 61 -12.65 4.78 -4.33
N GLN A 62 -13.98 4.82 -4.19
CA GLN A 62 -14.77 6.02 -4.51
C GLN A 62 -14.64 7.12 -3.46
N ASP A 63 -14.47 6.74 -2.18
CA ASP A 63 -14.34 7.68 -1.08
C ASP A 63 -12.95 7.54 -0.43
N PRO A 64 -12.12 8.61 -0.44
CA PRO A 64 -10.80 8.58 0.17
C PRO A 64 -10.81 8.22 1.66
N LYS A 65 -11.90 8.54 2.39
CA LYS A 65 -12.04 8.16 3.80
C LYS A 65 -12.27 6.66 3.96
N GLU A 66 -13.00 6.05 3.03
CA GLU A 66 -13.15 4.59 2.99
C GLU A 66 -11.83 3.93 2.57
N GLY A 67 -11.06 4.57 1.68
CA GLY A 67 -9.72 4.12 1.30
C GLY A 67 -8.80 3.88 2.48
N ARG A 68 -8.78 4.80 3.45
CA ARG A 68 -8.00 4.63 4.68
C ARG A 68 -8.42 3.45 5.55
N LYS A 69 -9.67 2.97 5.43
CA LYS A 69 -10.16 1.81 6.19
C LYS A 69 -9.72 0.48 5.60
N VAL A 70 -9.45 0.43 4.30
CA VAL A 70 -8.96 -0.77 3.60
C VAL A 70 -7.44 -0.76 3.44
N LEU A 71 -6.83 0.42 3.32
CA LEU A 71 -5.39 0.61 3.25
C LEU A 71 -4.76 0.60 4.67
N VAL A 72 -4.95 -0.49 5.40
CA VAL A 72 -4.42 -0.63 6.77
C VAL A 72 -3.02 -1.21 6.73
N ASP A 73 -2.87 -2.39 6.15
CA ASP A 73 -1.65 -3.18 6.09
C ASP A 73 -1.72 -4.13 4.88
N ILE A 74 -0.60 -4.80 4.56
CA ILE A 74 -0.49 -5.66 3.38
C ILE A 74 -1.39 -6.90 3.49
N ASN A 75 -1.58 -7.47 4.69
CA ASN A 75 -2.47 -8.62 4.90
C ASN A 75 -3.95 -8.27 4.69
N THR A 76 -4.35 -7.06 5.05
CA THR A 76 -5.73 -6.58 4.88
C THR A 76 -6.06 -6.33 3.40
N MET A 77 -5.06 -5.98 2.59
CA MET A 77 -5.22 -5.68 1.15
C MET A 77 -5.26 -6.92 0.25
N LEU A 78 -4.85 -8.11 0.74
CA LEU A 78 -4.70 -9.36 -0.02
C LEU A 78 -5.34 -10.57 0.68
#